data_AF-A0A537NMZ0-F1
#
_entry.id   AF-A0A537NMZ0-F1
#
_cell.length_a   1.000
_cell.length_b   1.000
_cell.length_c   1.000
_cell.angle_alpha   90.00
_cell.angle_beta   90.00
_cell.angle_gamma   90.00
#
_symmetry.space_group_name_H-M   'P 1'
#
loop_
_entity.id
_entity.type
_entity.pdbx_description
1 polymer ?
#
loop_
_entity_poly.entity_id
_entity_poly.type
_entity_poly.pdbx_seq_one_letter_code
_entity_poly.pdbx_strand_id
1 'polypeptide(L)'
;EVGLKNGCPAAELVQRAGDLDWSRLKGLKTIGLTAGASAPEILVNEIVDAFRAHYDVTVEKVVLREENVSFKLPRELREAKPAA
;
A
#
# COMPACT_ATOMS: atom_id res chain seq x y z
N GLU A 1 -2.87 12.23 6.69
CA GLU A 1 -2.31 13.53 7.14
C GLU A 1 -1.43 14.22 6.08
N VAL A 2 -0.27 13.65 5.70
CA VAL A 2 0.70 14.30 4.78
C VAL A 2 0.08 14.65 3.42
N GLY A 3 -0.69 13.76 2.80
CA GLY A 3 -1.33 14.02 1.51
C GLY A 3 -2.27 15.24 1.55
N LEU A 4 -3.12 15.34 2.57
CA LEU A 4 -4.01 16.50 2.78
C LEU A 4 -3.21 17.80 2.92
N LYS A 5 -2.14 17.78 3.72
CA LYS A 5 -1.29 18.95 3.95
C LYS A 5 -0.55 19.42 2.70
N ASN A 6 -0.28 18.53 1.75
CA ASN A 6 0.46 18.83 0.52
C ASN A 6 -0.44 18.99 -0.71
N GLY A 7 -1.73 19.32 -0.51
CA GLY A 7 -2.63 19.72 -1.60
C GLY A 7 -3.50 18.61 -2.17
N CYS A 8 -3.48 17.40 -1.60
CA CYS A 8 -4.46 16.37 -1.99
C CYS A 8 -5.85 16.77 -1.48
N PRO A 9 -6.89 16.82 -2.34
CA PRO A 9 -8.24 17.24 -1.93
C PRO A 9 -8.88 16.26 -0.94
N ALA A 10 -8.47 14.99 -0.96
CA ALA A 10 -8.89 13.97 -0.02
C ALA A 10 -7.74 12.97 0.21
N ALA A 11 -7.57 12.51 1.44
CA ALA A 11 -6.69 11.38 1.74
C ALA A 11 -7.32 10.53 2.83
N GLU A 12 -7.22 9.21 2.67
CA GLU A 12 -7.84 8.23 3.54
C GLU A 12 -6.85 7.12 3.87
N LEU A 13 -6.93 6.61 5.10
CA LEU A 13 -6.18 5.44 5.54
C LEU A 13 -7.16 4.27 5.59
N VAL A 14 -6.93 3.27 4.75
CA VAL A 14 -7.73 2.03 4.69
C VAL A 14 -6.90 0.85 5.16
N GLN A 15 -7.52 -0.17 5.75
CA GLN A 15 -6.79 -1.36 6.19
C GLN A 15 -6.65 -2.38 5.05
N ARG A 16 -7.66 -2.46 4.17
CA ARG A 16 -7.69 -3.41 3.06
C ARG A 16 -8.68 -2.97 1.97
N ALA A 17 -8.69 -3.69 0.85
CA ALA A 17 -9.55 -3.35 -0.29
C ALA A 17 -11.06 -3.37 0.03
N GLY A 18 -11.48 -4.26 0.93
CA GLY A 18 -12.89 -4.34 1.38
C GLY A 18 -13.39 -3.09 2.12
N ASP A 19 -12.49 -2.25 2.64
CA ASP A 19 -12.86 -1.03 3.36
C ASP A 19 -12.96 0.20 2.45
N LEU A 20 -12.72 0.04 1.14
CA LEU A 20 -12.79 1.15 0.19
C LEU A 20 -14.23 1.63 0.04
N ASP A 21 -14.48 2.90 0.36
CA ASP A 21 -15.74 3.55 0.04
C ASP A 21 -15.75 4.04 -1.42
N TRP A 22 -16.26 3.17 -2.30
CA TRP A 22 -16.40 3.45 -3.74
C TRP A 22 -17.20 4.72 -4.05
N SER A 23 -18.11 5.13 -3.17
CA SER A 23 -18.90 6.34 -3.39
C SER A 23 -18.03 7.60 -3.36
N ARG A 24 -16.98 7.59 -2.53
CA ARG A 24 -16.00 8.69 -2.40
C ARG A 24 -14.95 8.70 -3.51
N LEU A 25 -14.77 7.56 -4.18
CA LEU A 25 -13.82 7.40 -5.29
C LEU A 25 -14.43 7.74 -6.65
N LYS A 26 -15.75 7.91 -6.71
CA LYS A 26 -16.48 8.17 -7.95
C LYS A 26 -16.02 9.47 -8.60
N GLY A 27 -15.64 9.38 -9.88
CA GLY A 27 -15.21 10.52 -10.68
C GLY A 27 -13.74 10.89 -10.54
N LEU A 28 -12.99 10.24 -9.65
CA LEU A 28 -11.54 10.37 -9.61
C LEU A 28 -10.92 9.69 -10.83
N LYS A 29 -9.97 10.39 -11.47
CA LYS A 29 -9.21 9.85 -12.61
C LYS A 29 -7.84 9.33 -12.23
N THR A 30 -7.31 9.81 -11.10
CA THR A 30 -5.96 9.53 -10.64
C THR A 30 -5.97 9.45 -9.12
N ILE A 31 -5.36 8.40 -8.59
CA ILE A 31 -5.26 8.14 -7.15
C ILE A 31 -3.81 7.85 -6.83
N GLY A 32 -3.26 8.55 -5.84
CA GLY A 32 -1.98 8.20 -5.24
C GLY A 32 -2.20 7.09 -4.22
N LEU A 33 -1.52 5.96 -4.39
CA LEU A 33 -1.52 4.85 -3.45
C LEU A 33 -0.14 4.73 -2.80
N THR A 34 -0.12 4.59 -1.48
CA THR A 34 1.09 4.34 -0.69
C THR A 34 0.73 3.45 0.49
N ALA A 35 1.73 2.82 1.08
CA ALA A 35 1.58 1.93 2.23
C ALA A 35 2.51 2.39 3.35
N GLY A 36 2.07 2.21 4.60
CA GLY A 36 2.96 2.36 5.75
C GLY A 36 4.08 1.33 5.71
N ALA A 37 5.20 1.60 6.36
CA ALA A 37 6.37 0.72 6.37
C ALA A 37 6.10 -0.70 6.91
N SER A 38 5.04 -0.87 7.71
CA SER A 38 4.60 -2.15 8.26
C SER A 38 3.53 -2.87 7.44
N ALA A 39 3.02 -2.26 6.37
CA ALA A 39 1.96 -2.84 5.56
C ALA A 39 2.54 -3.86 4.57
N PRO A 40 2.06 -5.11 4.56
CA PRO A 40 2.48 -6.10 3.58
C PRO A 40 2.12 -5.70 2.14
N GLU A 41 3.01 -5.98 1.20
CA GLU A 41 2.83 -5.71 -0.25
C GLU A 41 1.56 -6.35 -0.82
N ILE A 42 1.11 -7.47 -0.27
CA ILE A 42 -0.13 -8.14 -0.70
C ILE A 42 -1.37 -7.25 -0.49
N LEU A 43 -1.40 -6.41 0.55
CA LEU A 43 -2.52 -5.50 0.79
C LEU A 43 -2.58 -4.39 -0.25
N VAL A 44 -1.42 -3.90 -0.68
CA VAL A 44 -1.32 -2.90 -1.76
C VAL A 44 -1.83 -3.49 -3.07
N ASN A 45 -1.40 -4.71 -3.39
CA ASN A 45 -1.88 -5.42 -4.58
C ASN A 45 -3.39 -5.71 -4.52
N GLU A 46 -3.91 -6.11 -3.36
CA GLU A 46 -5.36 -6.33 -3.16
C GLU A 46 -6.17 -5.07 -3.51
N ILE A 47 -5.69 -3.88 -3.10
CA ILE A 47 -6.32 -2.60 -3.44
C ILE A 47 -6.26 -2.34 -4.95
N VAL A 48 -5.09 -2.51 -5.57
CA VAL A 48 -4.93 -2.32 -7.03
C VAL A 48 -5.86 -3.24 -7.82
N ASP A 49 -5.97 -4.50 -7.41
CA ASP A 49 -6.82 -5.49 -8.06
C ASP A 49 -8.31 -5.19 -7.87
N ALA A 50 -8.70 -4.66 -6.72
CA ALA A 50 -10.05 -4.13 -6.54
C ALA A 50 -10.33 -2.98 -7.52
N PHE A 51 -9.41 -2.04 -7.70
CA PHE A 51 -9.58 -0.98 -8.72
C PHE A 51 -9.69 -1.56 -10.14
N ARG A 52 -8.88 -2.56 -10.50
CA ARG A 52 -8.95 -3.23 -11.81
C ARG A 52 -10.26 -3.99 -12.04
N ALA A 53 -10.90 -4.48 -10.98
CA ALA A 53 -12.20 -5.13 -11.08
C ALA A 53 -13.34 -4.13 -11.39
N HIS A 54 -13.18 -2.86 -10.99
CA HIS A 54 -14.18 -1.82 -11.15
C HIS A 54 -13.92 -0.87 -12.33
N TYR A 55 -12.66 -0.73 -12.77
CA TYR A 55 -12.23 0.26 -13.76
C TYR A 55 -11.14 -0.29 -14.67
N ASP A 56 -10.93 0.37 -15.81
CA ASP A 56 -9.71 0.21 -16.60
C ASP A 56 -8.57 1.01 -15.95
N VAL A 57 -7.55 0.32 -15.45
CA VAL A 57 -6.52 0.90 -14.57
C VAL A 57 -5.14 0.71 -15.17
N THR A 58 -4.45 1.84 -15.38
CA THR A 58 -3.00 1.86 -15.61
C THR A 58 -2.27 2.12 -14.30
N VAL A 59 -1.27 1.31 -13.99
CA VAL A 59 -0.45 1.45 -12.77
C VAL A 59 0.92 1.98 -13.14
N GLU A 60 1.27 3.15 -12.63
CA GLU A 60 2.60 3.73 -12.72
C GLU A 60 3.30 3.63 -11.36
N LYS A 61 4.46 2.97 -11.31
CA LYS A 61 5.27 2.89 -10.10
C LYS A 61 6.25 4.06 -10.08
N VAL A 62 6.07 4.98 -9.12
CA VAL A 62 6.99 6.10 -8.89
C VAL A 62 7.93 5.74 -7.75
N VAL A 63 9.21 5.53 -8.07
CA VAL A 63 10.26 5.26 -7.07
C VAL A 63 11.13 6.50 -6.91
N LEU A 64 11.04 7.14 -5.75
CA LEU A 64 11.85 8.33 -5.44
C LEU A 64 13.26 7.96 -4.98
N ARG A 65 13.40 6.87 -4.23
CA ARG A 65 14.66 6.40 -3.67
C ARG A 65 14.63 4.89 -3.49
N GLU A 66 15.73 4.23 -3.87
CA GLU A 66 15.94 2.82 -3.57
C GLU A 66 16.56 2.64 -2.18
N GLU A 67 15.99 1.75 -1.39
CA GLU A 67 16.45 1.43 -0.04
C GLU A 67 16.90 -0.03 0.03
N ASN A 68 18.18 -0.26 0.36
CA ASN A 68 18.80 -1.59 0.39
C ASN A 68 19.25 -2.00 1.80
N VAL A 69 18.66 -1.39 2.83
CA VAL A 69 19.02 -1.65 4.23
C VAL A 69 18.30 -2.90 4.71
N SER A 70 19.04 -3.82 5.33
CA SER A 70 18.48 -5.00 5.97
C SER A 70 19.07 -5.20 7.37
N PHE A 71 18.20 -5.51 8.32
CA PHE A 71 18.60 -5.84 9.68
C PHE A 71 18.57 -7.35 9.85
N LYS A 72 19.75 -7.95 10.00
CA LYS A 72 19.84 -9.40 10.22
C LYS A 72 19.30 -9.75 11.59
N LEU A 73 18.62 -10.88 11.68
CA LEU A 73 18.26 -11.46 12.98
C LEU A 73 19.53 -11.71 13.81
N PRO A 74 19.48 -11.48 15.14
CA PRO A 74 20.50 -11.95 16.09
C PRO A 74 20.81 -13.43 15.87
N ARG A 75 22.05 -13.85 16.14
CA ARG A 75 22.51 -15.21 15.83
C ARG A 75 21.64 -16.27 16.50
N GLU A 76 21.16 -15.96 17.70
CA GLU A 76 20.32 -16.78 18.57
C GLU A 76 18.93 -17.08 17.96
N LEU A 77 18.42 -16.21 17.07
CA LEU A 77 17.10 -16.35 16.44
C LEU A 77 17.17 -16.93 15.02
N ARG A 78 18.36 -17.20 14.48
CA ARG A 78 18.53 -17.74 13.13
C ARG A 78 18.17 -19.23 13.02
N GLU A 79 18.15 -19.94 14.14
CA GLU A 79 17.87 -21.38 14.22
C GLU A 79 16.55 -21.69 14.95
N ALA A 80 15.51 -20.88 14.74
CA ALA A 80 14.18 -21.30 15.12
C ALA A 80 13.70 -22.39 14.14
N LYS A 81 13.90 -23.66 14.51
CA LYS A 81 13.19 -24.80 13.91
C LYS A 81 11.70 -24.42 13.81
N PRO A 82 11.04 -24.56 12.65
CA PRO A 82 9.64 -24.18 12.53
C PRO A 82 8.85 -24.91 13.62
N ALA A 83 8.02 -24.17 14.35
CA ALA A 83 7.06 -24.76 15.28
C ALA A 83 6.16 -25.69 14.46
N ALA A 84 6.25 -26.98 14.78
CA ALA A 84 5.41 -28.03 14.20
C ALA A 84 3.95 -27.87 14.62
#